data_AF-A0A1W9RJX2-F1
#
_entry.id   AF-A0A1W9RJX2-F1
#
_cell.length_a   1.000
_cell.length_b   1.000
_cell.length_c   1.000
_cell.angle_alpha   90.00
_cell.angle_beta   90.00
_cell.angle_gamma   90.00
#
_symmetry.space_group_name_H-M   'P 1'
#
loop_
_entity.id
_entity.type
_entity.pdbx_description
1 polymer ?
#
loop_
_entity_poly.entity_id
_entity_poly.type
_entity_poly.pdbx_seq_one_letter_code
_entity_poly.pdbx_strand_id
1 'polypeptide(L)'
;AEMKVFPPWAYGTEVGVFASRSPVRPNRIGLSVVRLKGIEGNEVATSGLDVFDGTPLLDIKPYIKELDSKDDANYGWVEELDDMEHLILHIKGIPHDY
;
A
#
# COMPACT_ATOMS: atom_id res chain seq x y z
N ALA A 1 7.06 16.05 17.39
CA ALA A 1 6.05 16.10 16.32
C ALA A 1 5.02 15.02 16.58
N GLU A 2 3.74 15.34 16.50
CA GLU A 2 2.67 14.36 16.73
C GLU A 2 2.65 13.35 15.57
N MET A 3 2.72 12.04 15.86
CA MET A 3 2.78 10.99 14.83
C MET A 3 1.37 10.59 14.38
N LYS A 4 0.68 11.54 13.76
CA LYS A 4 -0.71 11.39 13.31
C LYS A 4 -0.90 11.84 11.86
N VAL A 5 -1.91 11.30 11.21
CA VAL A 5 -2.27 11.57 9.81
C VAL A 5 -3.79 11.51 9.62
N PHE A 6 -4.25 12.16 8.56
CA PHE A 6 -5.61 12.06 8.05
C PHE A 6 -5.54 11.36 6.68
N PRO A 7 -5.69 10.03 6.61
CA PRO A 7 -5.69 9.34 5.33
C PRO A 7 -6.82 9.89 4.45
N PRO A 8 -6.56 10.21 3.17
CA PRO A 8 -7.54 10.87 2.31
C PRO A 8 -8.81 10.03 2.09
N TRP A 9 -8.68 8.70 2.15
CA TRP A 9 -9.78 7.73 2.02
C TRP A 9 -10.53 7.46 3.32
N ALA A 10 -10.13 8.08 4.44
CA ALA A 10 -10.73 7.85 5.76
C ALA A 10 -11.66 8.97 6.21
N TYR A 11 -12.14 9.81 5.28
CA TYR A 11 -13.19 10.82 5.50
C TYR A 11 -13.04 11.69 6.76
N GLY A 12 -11.82 12.17 7.02
CA GLY A 12 -11.53 13.03 8.17
C GLY A 12 -11.16 12.30 9.46
N THR A 13 -11.09 10.96 9.44
CA THR A 13 -10.61 10.15 10.56
C THR A 13 -9.11 10.38 10.79
N GLU A 14 -8.75 10.79 12.00
CA GLU A 14 -7.37 10.92 12.43
C GLU A 14 -6.85 9.57 12.95
N VAL A 15 -5.70 9.13 12.45
CA VAL A 15 -5.04 7.91 12.94
C VAL A 15 -3.55 8.13 13.19
N GLY A 16 -2.96 7.26 14.01
CA GLY A 16 -1.50 7.24 14.17
C GLY A 16 -0.80 6.86 12.87
N VAL A 17 0.39 7.41 12.61
CA VAL A 17 1.18 7.12 11.39
C VAL A 17 1.36 5.61 11.17
N PHE A 18 1.61 4.85 12.23
CA PHE A 18 1.81 3.39 12.16
C PHE A 18 0.52 2.58 12.00
N ALA A 19 -0.65 3.17 12.26
CA ALA A 19 -1.95 2.59 11.92
C ALA A 19 -2.37 2.90 10.47
N SER A 20 -1.47 3.51 9.68
CA SER A 20 -1.72 3.94 8.31
C SER A 20 -0.61 3.52 7.33
N ARG A 21 -0.85 3.76 6.05
CA ARG A 21 0.14 3.67 4.97
C ARG A 21 0.65 5.04 4.48
N SER A 22 0.54 6.10 5.29
CA SER A 22 0.98 7.44 4.87
C SER A 22 2.47 7.46 4.48
N PRO A 23 2.84 8.12 3.36
CA PRO A 23 4.24 8.31 2.96
C PRO A 23 4.97 9.31 3.89
N VAL A 24 4.23 10.13 4.64
CA VAL A 24 4.77 11.08 5.62
C VAL A 24 5.01 10.36 6.94
N ARG A 25 6.16 9.70 7.05
CA ARG A 25 6.58 8.90 8.21
C ARG A 25 8.07 9.13 8.55
N PRO A 26 8.53 8.80 9.77
CA PRO A 26 9.93 9.05 10.18
C PRO A 26 10.96 8.43 9.22
N ASN A 27 10.72 7.19 8.79
CA ASN A 27 11.50 6.49 7.78
C ASN A 27 10.65 6.30 6.53
N ARG A 28 10.92 7.07 5.48
CA ARG A 28 10.11 7.14 4.23
C ARG A 28 10.36 5.94 3.31
N ILE A 29 10.09 4.74 3.82
CA ILE A 29 10.23 3.48 3.10
C ILE A 29 8.83 3.04 2.66
N GLY A 30 8.62 2.99 1.34
CA GLY A 30 7.46 2.37 0.72
C GLY A 30 7.65 0.86 0.58
N LEU A 31 6.54 0.12 0.56
CA LEU A 31 6.55 -1.32 0.35
C LEU A 31 5.43 -1.67 -0.63
N SER A 32 5.81 -2.26 -1.76
CA SER A 32 4.87 -2.69 -2.79
C SER A 32 5.12 -4.18 -3.08
N VAL A 33 4.05 -4.98 -3.08
CA VAL A 33 4.08 -6.35 -3.59
C VAL A 33 3.67 -6.29 -5.05
N VAL A 34 4.59 -6.65 -5.94
CA VAL A 34 4.42 -6.50 -7.38
C VAL A 34 4.51 -7.84 -8.09
N ARG A 35 3.89 -7.91 -9.28
CA ARG A 35 4.07 -9.05 -10.17
C ARG A 35 5.28 -8.83 -11.08
N LEU A 36 6.24 -9.74 -11.02
CA LEU A 36 7.34 -9.79 -11.99
C LEU A 36 6.78 -10.09 -13.40
N LYS A 37 7.16 -9.27 -14.38
CA LYS A 37 6.78 -9.41 -15.79
C LYS A 37 7.94 -9.89 -16.65
N GLY A 38 9.16 -9.51 -16.32
CA GLY A 38 10.37 -9.90 -17.04
C GLY A 38 11.62 -9.32 -16.37
N ILE A 39 12.77 -9.88 -16.73
CA ILE A 39 14.10 -9.40 -16.33
C ILE A 39 14.95 -9.32 -17.59
N GLU A 40 15.50 -8.15 -17.86
CA GLU A 40 16.38 -7.90 -19.01
C GLU A 40 17.64 -7.21 -18.51
N GLY A 41 18.74 -7.97 -18.37
CA GLY A 41 19.97 -7.45 -17.79
C GLY A 41 19.76 -6.97 -16.35
N ASN A 42 19.91 -5.67 -16.11
CA ASN A 42 19.70 -5.01 -14.83
C ASN A 42 18.33 -4.33 -14.70
N GLU A 43 17.44 -4.53 -15.67
CA GLU A 43 16.08 -3.98 -15.66
C GLU A 43 15.06 -5.04 -15.22
N VAL A 44 14.15 -4.65 -14.33
CA VAL A 44 13.09 -5.52 -13.79
C VAL A 44 11.74 -4.91 -14.13
N ALA A 45 11.04 -5.52 -15.09
CA ALA A 45 9.70 -5.11 -15.45
C ALA A 45 8.68 -5.67 -14.44
N THR A 46 7.83 -4.80 -13.89
CA THR A 46 6.81 -5.19 -12.90
C THR A 46 5.46 -4.55 -13.21
N SER A 47 4.40 -4.99 -12.53
CA SER A 47 3.12 -4.28 -12.50
C SER A 47 2.67 -4.01 -11.06
N GLY A 48 2.05 -2.86 -10.83
CA GLY A 48 1.45 -2.50 -9.53
C GLY A 48 2.36 -1.68 -8.61
N LEU A 49 3.29 -0.89 -9.16
CA LEU A 49 4.05 0.09 -8.40
C LEU A 49 3.23 1.36 -8.19
N ASP A 50 3.26 1.87 -6.95
CA ASP A 50 2.59 3.09 -6.49
C ASP A 50 3.62 4.17 -6.10
N VAL A 51 4.63 4.36 -6.94
CA VAL A 51 5.74 5.29 -6.73
C VAL A 51 5.90 6.26 -7.91
N PHE A 52 6.50 7.41 -7.65
CA PHE A 52 6.86 8.35 -8.72
C PHE A 52 8.08 7.85 -9.49
N ASP A 53 8.19 8.26 -10.75
CA ASP A 53 9.40 8.04 -11.55
C ASP A 53 10.64 8.62 -10.85
N GLY A 54 11.76 7.92 -10.95
CA GLY A 54 13.01 8.26 -10.25
C GLY A 54 13.02 8.00 -8.73
N THR A 55 11.97 7.41 -8.15
CA THR A 55 11.99 7.02 -6.72
C THR A 55 13.10 5.98 -6.47
N PRO A 56 14.03 6.22 -5.52
CA PRO A 56 15.11 5.29 -5.25
C PRO A 56 14.62 3.92 -4.76
N LEU A 57 15.14 2.86 -5.38
CA LEU A 57 14.93 1.49 -4.95
C LEU A 57 15.91 1.13 -3.84
N LEU A 58 15.40 0.61 -2.72
CA LEU A 58 16.24 0.20 -1.58
C LEU A 58 16.56 -1.30 -1.58
N ASP A 59 15.62 -2.14 -2.00
CA ASP A 59 15.71 -3.59 -1.84
C ASP A 59 14.71 -4.33 -2.74
N ILE A 60 15.02 -5.58 -3.09
CA ILE A 60 14.12 -6.50 -3.81
C ILE A 60 14.20 -7.85 -3.11
N LYS A 61 13.04 -8.42 -2.78
CA LYS A 61 12.92 -9.77 -2.20
C LYS A 61 11.84 -10.59 -2.91
N PRO A 62 12.02 -11.91 -3.07
CA PRO A 62 10.94 -12.76 -3.57
C PRO A 62 9.79 -12.80 -2.57
N TYR A 63 8.55 -12.67 -3.08
CA TYR A 63 7.35 -12.93 -2.29
C TYR A 63 7.13 -14.44 -2.17
N ILE A 64 7.14 -14.95 -0.95
CA ILE A 64 6.92 -16.36 -0.63
C ILE A 64 5.55 -16.48 0.02
N LYS A 65 4.60 -17.11 -0.68
CA LYS A 65 3.19 -17.16 -0.30
C LYS A 65 2.99 -17.61 1.15
N GLU A 66 3.65 -18.68 1.56
CA GLU A 66 3.50 -19.27 2.89
C GLU A 66 4.15 -18.43 4.00
N LEU A 67 5.09 -17.55 3.65
CA LEU A 67 5.81 -16.70 4.60
C LEU A 67 5.13 -15.32 4.74
N ASP A 68 4.80 -14.71 3.61
CA ASP A 68 4.40 -13.31 3.51
C ASP A 68 2.87 -13.13 3.57
N SER A 69 2.09 -14.14 3.18
CA SER A 69 0.62 -14.09 3.29
C SER A 69 0.17 -14.32 4.73
N LYS A 70 -0.79 -13.52 5.19
CA LYS A 70 -1.48 -13.69 6.48
C LYS A 70 -2.95 -13.97 6.20
N ASP A 71 -3.37 -15.20 6.44
CA ASP A 71 -4.74 -15.69 6.21
C ASP A 71 -5.74 -15.15 7.23
N ASP A 72 -5.27 -14.73 8.41
CA ASP A 72 -6.03 -14.11 9.49
C ASP A 72 -6.10 -12.57 9.41
N ALA A 73 -5.55 -11.95 8.36
CA ALA A 73 -5.59 -10.51 8.19
C ALA A 73 -7.04 -9.99 8.07
N ASN A 74 -7.35 -8.92 8.80
CA ASN A 74 -8.62 -8.19 8.74
C ASN A 74 -8.38 -6.70 8.41
N TYR A 75 -9.44 -5.91 8.24
CA TYR A 75 -9.31 -4.48 7.90
C TYR A 75 -9.10 -3.60 9.15
N GLY A 76 -9.28 -4.15 10.36
CA GLY A 76 -9.11 -3.42 11.61
C GLY A 76 -10.06 -2.22 11.71
N TRP A 77 -9.56 -1.05 12.12
CA TRP A 77 -10.37 0.18 12.24
C TRP A 77 -11.02 0.64 10.92
N VAL A 78 -10.52 0.13 9.79
CA VAL A 78 -11.03 0.49 8.46
C VAL A 78 -12.42 -0.13 8.22
N GLU A 79 -12.74 -1.27 8.82
CA GLU A 79 -14.08 -1.89 8.77
C GLU A 79 -15.21 -0.98 9.28
N GLU A 80 -14.89 -0.01 10.13
CA GLU A 80 -15.84 0.93 10.74
C GLU A 80 -16.12 2.15 9.84
N LEU A 81 -15.46 2.27 8.68
CA LEU A 81 -15.67 3.38 7.76
C LEU A 81 -16.93 3.17 6.92
N ASP A 82 -17.72 4.23 6.77
CA ASP A 82 -18.98 4.21 6.01
C ASP A 82 -18.82 3.89 4.51
N ASP A 83 -17.58 3.89 3.98
CA ASP A 83 -17.27 3.78 2.55
C ASP A 83 -16.33 2.59 2.22
N MET A 84 -16.52 1.49 2.93
CA MET A 84 -15.74 0.27 2.71
C MET A 84 -15.86 -0.30 1.30
N GLU A 85 -17.01 -0.11 0.65
CA GLU A 85 -17.25 -0.63 -0.70
C GLU A 85 -16.32 0.04 -1.73
N HIS A 86 -16.18 1.35 -1.68
CA HIS A 86 -15.27 2.11 -2.55
C HIS A 86 -13.80 1.75 -2.30
N LEU A 87 -13.40 1.59 -1.03
CA LEU A 87 -12.06 1.11 -0.69
C LEU A 87 -11.77 -0.28 -1.30
N ILE A 88 -12.74 -1.19 -1.27
CA ILE A 88 -12.60 -2.53 -1.86
C ILE A 88 -12.39 -2.44 -3.38
N LEU A 89 -13.04 -1.50 -4.06
CA LEU A 89 -12.84 -1.29 -5.50
C LEU A 89 -11.39 -0.87 -5.80
N HIS A 90 -10.82 0.05 -5.01
CA HIS A 90 -9.40 0.40 -5.10
C HIS A 90 -8.47 -0.79 -4.83
N ILE A 91 -8.75 -1.59 -3.79
CA ILE A 91 -7.95 -2.79 -3.47
C ILE A 91 -7.96 -3.80 -4.63
N LYS A 92 -9.10 -3.96 -5.30
CA LYS A 92 -9.26 -4.87 -6.44
C LYS A 92 -8.78 -4.27 -7.76
N GLY A 93 -8.38 -3.00 -7.79
CA GLY A 93 -8.01 -2.29 -9.01
C GLY A 93 -9.17 -2.17 -10.02
N ILE A 94 -10.41 -2.13 -9.52
CA ILE A 94 -11.62 -2.00 -10.35
C ILE A 94 -11.86 -0.50 -10.61
N PRO A 95 -11.95 -0.05 -11.88
CA PRO A 95 -12.32 1.33 -12.20
C PRO A 95 -13.71 1.71 -11.68
N HIS A 96 -13.86 2.91 -11.14
CA HIS A 96 -15.12 3.45 -10.61
C HIS A 96 -15.07 4.99 -10.50
N ASP A 97 -16.23 5.61 -10.27
CA ASP A 97 -16.36 7.04 -10.03
C ASP A 97 -16.24 7.37 -8.53
N TYR A 98 -15.72 8.55 -8.22
CA TYR A 98 -15.54 9.10 -6.85
C TYR A 98 -16.76 9.89 -6.35
#